data_AF-X6P468-F1
#
_entry.id   AF-X6P468-F1
#
_cell.length_a   1.000
_cell.length_b   1.000
_cell.length_c   1.000
_cell.angle_alpha   90.00
_cell.angle_beta   90.00
_cell.angle_gamma   90.00
#
_symmetry.space_group_name_H-M   'P 1'
#
loop_
_entity.id
_entity.type
_entity.pdbx_description
1 polymer ?
#
loop_
_entity_poly.entity_id
_entity_poly.type
_entity_poly.pdbx_seq_one_letter_code
_entity_poly.pdbx_strand_id
1 'polypeptide(L)'
;MRDVLHLQQAEFEPFAQVQELRLAHCEDLWKYLERLHLLAENIWHKIPRKLMTLYQTKVSEPLKPVLRSFVVESDLNLMWELLIQWKQFLETKLSRETYQKAPSIPLKEYLGTAMSNERLEEQVQKLPNNLFLVHAGTGYEICAQLFQERGMLPTSNSH
;
A
#
# COMPACT_ATOMS: atom_id res chain seq x y z
N MET A 1 4.61 -5.45 -29.55
CA MET A 1 3.59 -5.78 -28.53
C MET A 1 2.19 -5.80 -29.11
N ARG A 2 1.69 -4.69 -29.68
CA ARG A 2 0.37 -4.59 -30.32
C ARG A 2 0.01 -5.77 -31.24
N ASP A 3 0.88 -6.07 -32.20
CA ASP A 3 0.57 -7.06 -33.25
C ASP A 3 0.92 -8.51 -32.87
N VAL A 4 1.67 -8.70 -31.77
CA VAL A 4 2.15 -10.02 -31.31
C VAL A 4 1.30 -10.57 -30.17
N LEU A 5 0.79 -9.69 -29.30
CA LEU A 5 0.01 -10.05 -28.11
C LEU A 5 -1.48 -9.70 -28.23
N HIS A 6 -1.91 -9.14 -29.36
CA HIS A 6 -3.31 -8.76 -29.64
C HIS A 6 -3.95 -7.89 -28.53
N LEU A 7 -3.18 -7.00 -27.94
CA LEU A 7 -3.62 -6.13 -26.85
C LEU A 7 -4.54 -5.02 -27.35
N GLN A 8 -5.55 -4.66 -26.56
CA GLN A 8 -6.39 -3.48 -26.77
C GLN A 8 -5.58 -2.19 -26.60
N GLN A 9 -6.05 -1.08 -27.17
CA GLN A 9 -5.32 0.19 -27.16
C GLN A 9 -4.93 0.64 -25.76
N ALA A 10 -5.86 0.58 -24.81
CA ALA A 10 -5.61 0.96 -23.42
C ALA A 10 -4.53 0.08 -22.74
N GLU A 11 -4.31 -1.15 -23.23
CA GLU A 11 -3.37 -2.11 -22.64
C GLU A 11 -1.93 -1.92 -23.15
N PHE A 12 -1.74 -1.37 -24.36
CA PHE A 12 -0.40 -1.14 -24.92
C PHE A 12 0.02 0.33 -24.99
N GLU A 13 -0.91 1.29 -24.86
CA GLU A 13 -0.64 2.72 -24.91
C GLU A 13 0.43 3.21 -23.90
N PRO A 14 0.49 2.72 -22.64
CA PRO A 14 1.56 3.06 -21.71
C PRO A 14 2.97 2.67 -22.19
N PHE A 15 3.05 1.78 -23.18
CA PHE A 15 4.30 1.24 -23.74
C PHE A 15 4.69 1.85 -25.07
N ALA A 16 3.86 2.74 -25.64
CA ALA A 16 4.08 3.28 -26.97
C ALA A 16 5.44 4.00 -27.13
N GLN A 17 6.02 4.47 -26.03
CA GLN A 17 7.32 5.16 -26.00
C GLN A 17 8.50 4.27 -25.58
N VAL A 18 8.26 2.99 -25.22
CA VAL A 18 9.31 2.10 -24.73
C VAL A 18 9.95 1.36 -25.90
N GLN A 19 11.16 1.79 -26.30
CA GLN A 19 11.89 1.22 -27.46
C GLN A 19 12.40 -0.21 -27.21
N GLU A 20 12.82 -0.53 -25.98
CA GLU A 20 13.24 -1.88 -25.58
C GLU A 20 12.74 -2.22 -24.16
N LEU A 21 11.98 -3.30 -24.05
CA LEU A 21 11.59 -3.89 -22.77
C LEU A 21 12.37 -5.19 -22.59
N ARG A 22 13.33 -5.17 -21.65
CA ARG A 22 14.19 -6.33 -21.35
C ARG A 22 13.54 -7.15 -20.25
N LEU A 23 13.84 -8.46 -20.20
CA LEU A 23 13.37 -9.35 -19.12
C LEU A 23 13.75 -8.81 -17.73
N ALA A 24 14.88 -8.12 -17.63
CA ALA A 24 15.32 -7.44 -16.41
C ALA A 24 14.35 -6.36 -15.90
N HIS A 25 13.47 -5.82 -16.74
CA HIS A 25 12.50 -4.79 -16.39
C HIS A 25 11.09 -5.36 -16.12
N CYS A 26 10.88 -6.67 -16.24
CA CYS A 26 9.54 -7.26 -16.13
C CYS A 26 8.92 -7.09 -14.73
N GLU A 27 9.72 -7.14 -13.67
CA GLU A 27 9.24 -6.93 -12.30
C GLU A 27 8.80 -5.48 -12.07
N ASP A 28 9.65 -4.52 -12.45
CA ASP A 28 9.34 -3.09 -12.31
C ASP A 28 8.14 -2.70 -13.17
N LEU A 29 8.05 -3.30 -14.35
CA LEU A 29 6.91 -3.09 -15.20
C LEU A 29 5.63 -3.65 -14.59
N TRP A 30 5.68 -4.85 -14.02
CA TRP A 30 4.54 -5.46 -13.36
C TRP A 30 4.05 -4.57 -12.21
N LYS A 31 4.97 -4.08 -11.35
CA LYS A 31 4.64 -3.14 -10.26
C LYS A 31 4.00 -1.85 -10.78
N TYR A 32 4.48 -1.33 -11.91
CA TYR A 32 3.91 -0.13 -12.54
C TYR A 32 2.49 -0.38 -13.07
N LEU A 33 2.27 -1.47 -13.80
CA LEU A 33 0.95 -1.85 -14.29
C LEU A 33 -0.04 -2.15 -13.16
N GLU A 34 0.41 -2.86 -12.13
CA GLU A 34 -0.38 -3.14 -10.93
C GLU A 34 -0.81 -1.84 -10.25
N ARG A 35 0.09 -0.86 -10.13
CA ARG A 35 -0.25 0.48 -9.63
C ARG A 35 -1.29 1.18 -10.49
N LEU A 36 -1.14 1.19 -11.81
CA LEU A 36 -2.13 1.80 -12.70
C LEU A 36 -3.51 1.12 -12.58
N HIS A 37 -3.52 -0.21 -12.55
CA HIS A 37 -4.75 -0.99 -12.41
C HIS A 37 -5.46 -0.70 -11.09
N LEU A 38 -4.73 -0.76 -9.96
CA LEU A 38 -5.28 -0.49 -8.63
C LEU A 38 -5.83 0.93 -8.50
N LEU A 39 -5.15 1.92 -9.09
CA LEU A 39 -5.63 3.29 -9.14
C LEU A 39 -6.90 3.42 -9.99
N ALA A 40 -6.98 2.74 -11.13
CA ALA A 40 -8.16 2.72 -11.99
C ALA A 40 -9.37 2.08 -11.32
N GLU A 41 -9.19 0.98 -10.58
CA GLU A 41 -10.27 0.34 -9.83
C GLU A 41 -10.77 1.18 -8.66
N ASN A 42 -9.95 2.10 -8.14
CA ASN A 42 -10.28 3.05 -7.06
C ASN A 42 -10.88 2.41 -5.79
N ILE A 43 -10.59 1.13 -5.54
CA ILE A 43 -10.99 0.40 -4.34
C ILE A 43 -9.79 -0.16 -3.58
N TRP A 44 -8.58 0.10 -4.07
CA TRP A 44 -7.37 -0.50 -3.54
C TRP A 44 -7.14 -0.17 -2.08
N HIS A 45 -7.51 1.05 -1.65
CA HIS A 45 -7.40 1.58 -0.29
C HIS A 45 -8.37 0.95 0.72
N LYS A 46 -9.36 0.16 0.28
CA LYS A 46 -10.35 -0.46 1.17
C LYS A 46 -9.75 -1.65 1.91
N ILE A 47 -10.26 -1.90 3.12
CA ILE A 47 -9.91 -3.09 3.91
C ILE A 47 -10.25 -4.36 3.10
N PRO A 48 -9.33 -5.34 3.01
CA PRO A 48 -9.60 -6.60 2.34
C PRO A 48 -10.80 -7.35 2.94
N ARG A 49 -11.72 -7.82 2.08
CA ARG A 49 -12.98 -8.46 2.50
C ARG A 49 -12.81 -9.68 3.40
N LYS A 50 -11.70 -10.40 3.25
CA LYS A 50 -11.39 -11.63 4.01
C LYS A 50 -10.70 -11.37 5.34
N LEU A 51 -10.35 -10.12 5.65
CA LEU A 51 -9.66 -9.79 6.90
C LEU A 51 -10.56 -10.12 8.09
N MET A 52 -10.00 -10.79 9.10
CA MET A 52 -10.73 -11.13 10.30
C MET A 52 -11.16 -9.87 11.07
N THR A 53 -12.36 -9.88 11.68
CA THR A 53 -12.91 -8.74 12.44
C THR A 53 -12.00 -8.30 13.59
N LEU A 54 -11.22 -9.22 14.16
CA LEU A 54 -10.22 -8.93 15.20
C LEU A 54 -9.24 -7.81 14.81
N TYR A 55 -8.87 -7.73 13.53
CA TYR A 55 -7.89 -6.77 13.01
C TYR A 55 -8.53 -5.52 12.39
N GLN A 56 -9.81 -5.29 12.66
CA GLN A 56 -10.59 -4.17 12.14
C GLN A 56 -11.04 -3.20 13.25
N THR A 57 -10.40 -3.25 14.43
CA THR A 57 -10.70 -2.32 15.52
C THR A 57 -10.41 -0.89 15.05
N LYS A 58 -11.30 0.05 15.35
CA LYS A 58 -11.12 1.44 14.91
C LYS A 58 -9.90 2.07 15.57
N VAL A 59 -9.09 2.74 14.75
CA VAL A 59 -8.05 3.65 15.23
C VAL A 59 -8.71 4.81 15.96
N SER A 60 -8.14 5.19 17.11
CA SER A 60 -8.62 6.32 17.91
C SER A 60 -8.39 7.66 17.21
N GLU A 61 -9.29 8.64 17.41
CA GLU A 61 -9.19 9.97 16.80
C GLU A 61 -7.84 10.67 17.03
N PRO A 62 -7.21 10.62 18.23
CA PRO A 62 -5.92 11.26 18.45
C PRO A 62 -4.76 10.67 17.62
N LEU A 63 -4.92 9.45 17.10
CA LEU A 63 -3.88 8.80 16.31
C LEU A 63 -3.95 9.19 14.82
N LYS A 64 -5.11 9.64 14.33
CA LYS A 64 -5.29 10.00 12.91
C LYS A 64 -4.33 11.11 12.45
N PRO A 65 -4.08 12.20 13.22
CA PRO A 65 -3.08 13.19 12.84
C PRO A 65 -1.67 12.61 12.74
N VAL A 66 -1.32 11.68 13.62
CA VAL A 66 -0.01 11.01 13.62
C VAL A 66 0.15 10.14 12.36
N LEU A 67 -0.89 9.39 11.98
CA LEU A 67 -0.90 8.62 10.74
C LEU A 67 -0.84 9.51 9.50
N ARG A 68 -1.46 10.70 9.55
CA ARG A 68 -1.34 11.71 8.48
C ARG A 68 0.09 12.21 8.31
N SER A 69 0.75 12.61 9.40
CA SER A 69 2.16 12.99 9.35
C SER A 69 3.04 11.86 8.80
N PHE A 70 2.83 10.63 9.27
CA PHE A 70 3.53 9.45 8.77
C PHE A 70 3.41 9.29 7.23
N VAL A 71 2.22 9.48 6.67
CA VAL A 71 2.00 9.37 5.21
C VAL A 71 2.60 10.56 4.45
N VAL A 72 2.45 11.78 4.96
CA VAL A 72 2.87 13.01 4.27
C VAL A 72 4.38 13.18 4.26
N GLU A 73 5.06 12.85 5.35
CA GLU A 73 6.52 13.01 5.51
C GLU A 73 7.33 11.93 4.77
N SER A 74 6.66 10.88 4.29
CA SER A 74 7.31 9.77 3.60
C SER A 74 7.52 10.04 2.11
N ASP A 75 8.53 9.41 1.53
CA ASP A 75 8.67 9.32 0.07
C ASP A 75 7.44 8.64 -0.56
N LEU A 76 7.00 9.13 -1.71
CA LEU A 76 5.77 8.64 -2.37
C LEU A 76 5.90 7.19 -2.82
N ASN A 77 7.05 6.82 -3.40
CA ASN A 77 7.25 5.45 -3.90
C ASN A 77 7.42 4.48 -2.73
N LEU A 78 8.19 4.87 -1.71
CA LEU A 78 8.34 4.06 -0.50
C LEU A 78 6.99 3.83 0.22
N MET A 79 6.16 4.86 0.33
CA MET A 79 4.84 4.75 0.95
C MET A 79 3.89 3.87 0.12
N TRP A 80 3.94 3.99 -1.21
CA TRP A 80 3.19 3.10 -2.10
C TRP A 80 3.58 1.63 -1.88
N GLU A 81 4.87 1.32 -1.93
CA GLU A 81 5.38 -0.04 -1.73
C GLU A 81 4.98 -0.61 -0.36
N LEU A 82 5.11 0.20 0.70
CA LEU A 82 4.68 -0.17 2.05
C LEU A 82 3.18 -0.50 2.09
N LEU A 83 2.32 0.34 1.50
CA LEU A 83 0.88 0.12 1.51
C LEU A 83 0.47 -1.14 0.74
N ILE A 84 1.14 -1.44 -0.38
CA ILE A 84 0.90 -2.68 -1.13
C ILE A 84 1.30 -3.91 -0.31
N GLN A 85 2.47 -3.90 0.32
CA GLN A 85 2.91 -5.02 1.16
C GLN A 85 2.06 -5.15 2.43
N TRP A 86 1.62 -4.03 3.02
CA TRP A 86 0.67 -4.05 4.12
C TRP A 86 -0.65 -4.68 3.67
N LYS A 87 -1.20 -4.31 2.51
CA LYS A 87 -2.41 -4.94 1.98
C LYS A 87 -2.23 -6.46 1.80
N GLN A 88 -1.12 -6.88 1.21
CA GLN A 88 -0.78 -8.30 1.06
C GLN A 88 -0.68 -9.01 2.42
N PHE A 89 -0.07 -8.37 3.42
CA PHE A 89 0.00 -8.88 4.79
C PHE A 89 -1.39 -9.07 5.39
N LEU A 90 -2.32 -8.14 5.18
CA LEU A 90 -3.72 -8.28 5.60
C LEU A 90 -4.43 -9.46 4.91
N GLU A 91 -4.26 -9.59 3.59
CA GLU A 91 -4.92 -10.62 2.76
C GLU A 91 -4.40 -12.04 2.99
N THR A 92 -3.14 -12.17 3.40
CA THR A 92 -2.47 -13.47 3.50
C THR A 92 -2.32 -13.92 4.95
N LYS A 93 -1.66 -13.13 5.79
CA LYS A 93 -1.33 -13.48 7.18
C LYS A 93 -2.53 -13.28 8.10
N LEU A 94 -2.99 -12.03 8.21
CA LEU A 94 -4.05 -11.69 9.16
C LEU A 94 -5.45 -12.16 8.75
N SER A 95 -5.63 -12.60 7.51
CA SER A 95 -6.86 -13.28 7.07
C SER A 95 -6.91 -14.76 7.49
N ARG A 96 -5.81 -15.34 7.97
CA ARG A 96 -5.69 -16.78 8.28
C ARG A 96 -5.28 -17.05 9.73
N GLU A 97 -4.50 -16.15 10.32
CA GLU A 97 -3.90 -16.34 11.64
C GLU A 97 -4.64 -15.54 12.71
N THR A 98 -4.86 -16.15 13.88
CA THR A 98 -5.48 -15.50 15.04
C THR A 98 -4.44 -15.26 16.13
N TYR A 99 -4.17 -13.98 16.43
CA TYR A 99 -3.23 -13.58 17.48
C TYR A 99 -3.99 -13.16 18.73
N GLN A 100 -4.02 -14.00 19.77
CA GLN A 100 -4.76 -13.73 21.01
C GLN A 100 -4.31 -12.44 21.72
N LYS A 101 -3.04 -12.04 21.55
CA LYS A 101 -2.47 -10.80 22.11
C LYS A 101 -2.49 -9.62 21.14
N ALA A 102 -3.22 -9.71 20.02
CA ALA A 102 -3.31 -8.61 19.04
C ALA A 102 -3.61 -7.22 19.64
N PRO A 103 -4.42 -7.05 20.70
CA PRO A 103 -4.70 -5.73 21.27
C PRO A 103 -3.51 -5.07 21.98
N SER A 104 -2.48 -5.84 22.35
CA SER A 104 -1.33 -5.36 23.12
C SER A 104 -0.01 -5.40 22.36
N ILE A 105 -0.02 -5.91 21.13
CA ILE A 105 1.17 -6.02 20.28
C ILE A 105 1.19 -4.83 19.30
N PRO A 106 2.24 -4.00 19.29
CA PRO A 106 2.44 -2.98 18.27
C PRO A 106 2.46 -3.58 16.87
N LEU A 107 1.71 -3.00 15.94
CA LEU A 107 1.60 -3.48 14.55
C LEU A 107 2.98 -3.60 13.88
N LYS A 108 3.85 -2.63 14.14
CA LYS A 108 5.18 -2.56 13.52
C LYS A 108 6.08 -3.77 13.80
N GLU A 109 5.85 -4.50 14.90
CA GLU A 109 6.61 -5.71 15.22
C GLU A 109 6.33 -6.85 14.23
N TYR A 110 5.10 -6.96 13.73
CA TYR A 110 4.73 -7.99 12.76
C TYR A 110 4.84 -7.48 11.33
N LEU A 111 4.36 -6.25 11.09
CA LEU A 111 4.41 -5.66 9.76
C LEU A 111 5.85 -5.50 9.28
N GLY A 112 6.80 -5.12 10.16
CA GLY A 112 8.21 -4.99 9.80
C GLY A 112 8.80 -6.30 9.27
N THR A 113 8.52 -7.42 9.94
CA THR A 113 8.98 -8.75 9.50
C THR A 113 8.35 -9.23 8.20
N ALA A 114 7.23 -8.62 7.79
CA ALA A 114 6.56 -8.92 6.53
C ALA A 114 7.08 -8.07 5.35
N MET A 115 7.97 -7.10 5.60
CA MET A 115 8.52 -6.25 4.57
C MET A 115 9.59 -6.98 3.75
N SER A 116 9.65 -6.68 2.46
CA SER A 116 10.60 -7.34 1.53
C SER A 116 12.04 -6.83 1.64
N ASN A 117 12.27 -5.68 2.27
CA ASN A 117 13.58 -5.06 2.39
C ASN A 117 13.72 -4.18 3.66
N GLU A 118 14.96 -3.90 4.04
CA GLU A 118 15.33 -3.14 5.24
C GLU A 118 14.80 -1.70 5.22
N ARG A 119 14.78 -1.04 4.06
CA ARG A 119 14.28 0.34 3.93
C ARG A 119 12.79 0.44 4.27
N LEU A 120 11.99 -0.54 3.86
CA LEU A 120 10.58 -0.63 4.23
C LEU A 120 10.41 -0.96 5.71
N GLU A 121 11.24 -1.84 6.25
CA GLU A 121 11.24 -2.16 7.67
C GLU A 121 11.52 -0.92 8.53
N GLU A 122 12.56 -0.15 8.20
CA GLU A 122 12.87 1.14 8.85
C GLU A 122 11.71 2.12 8.78
N GLN A 123 11.01 2.17 7.65
CA GLN A 123 9.83 3.00 7.49
C GLN A 123 8.68 2.53 8.40
N VAL A 124 8.45 1.21 8.50
CA VAL A 124 7.46 0.62 9.42
C VAL A 124 7.80 0.93 10.87
N GLN A 125 9.08 1.01 11.25
CA GLN A 125 9.49 1.34 12.62
C GLN A 125 9.07 2.75 13.06
N LYS A 126 8.79 3.67 12.12
CA LYS A 126 8.26 5.02 12.40
C LYS A 126 6.77 5.04 12.75
N LEU A 127 6.05 3.91 12.58
CA LEU A 127 4.67 3.82 13.03
C LEU A 127 4.57 4.01 14.55
N PRO A 128 3.48 4.61 15.04
CA PRO A 128 3.35 4.90 16.45
C PRO A 128 3.12 3.62 17.27
N ASN A 129 3.76 3.53 18.44
CA ASN A 129 3.75 2.32 19.28
C ASN A 129 2.36 1.90 19.77
N ASN A 130 1.42 2.83 19.83
CA ASN A 130 0.03 2.60 20.21
C ASN A 130 -0.86 2.21 19.02
N LEU A 131 -0.32 2.08 17.81
CA LEU A 131 -0.99 1.39 16.71
C LEU A 131 -0.77 -0.12 16.85
N PHE A 132 -1.69 -0.78 17.55
CA PHE A 132 -1.65 -2.23 17.77
C PHE A 132 -2.13 -3.07 16.57
N LEU A 133 -1.84 -4.36 16.59
CA LEU A 133 -2.20 -5.32 15.53
C LEU A 133 -3.72 -5.40 15.28
N VAL A 134 -4.56 -5.19 16.30
CA VAL A 134 -6.03 -5.10 16.14
C VAL A 134 -6.48 -3.94 15.26
N HIS A 135 -5.63 -2.92 15.06
CA HIS A 135 -5.90 -1.77 14.20
C HIS A 135 -5.36 -1.96 12.77
N ALA A 136 -4.79 -3.12 12.43
CA ALA A 136 -4.05 -3.29 11.18
C ALA A 136 -4.89 -2.95 9.93
N GLY A 137 -6.16 -3.35 9.89
CA GLY A 137 -7.05 -3.06 8.76
C GLY A 137 -7.45 -1.60 8.67
N THR A 138 -7.91 -1.02 9.78
CA THR A 138 -8.38 0.38 9.80
C THR A 138 -7.22 1.37 9.67
N GLY A 139 -6.05 1.06 10.23
CA GLY A 139 -4.82 1.82 10.05
C GLY A 139 -4.37 1.83 8.59
N TYR A 140 -4.43 0.68 7.92
CA TYR A 140 -4.16 0.58 6.49
C TYR A 140 -5.09 1.47 5.68
N GLU A 141 -6.40 1.36 5.88
CA GLU A 141 -7.40 2.12 5.13
C GLU A 141 -7.19 3.63 5.28
N ILE A 142 -6.95 4.10 6.51
CA ILE A 142 -6.66 5.51 6.78
C ILE A 142 -5.40 5.96 6.02
N CYS A 143 -4.30 5.21 6.14
CA CYS A 143 -3.04 5.58 5.47
C CYS A 143 -3.18 5.55 3.94
N ALA A 144 -3.89 4.56 3.39
CA ALA A 144 -4.10 4.40 1.96
C ALA A 144 -4.99 5.52 1.39
N GLN A 145 -6.05 5.91 2.09
CA GLN A 145 -6.89 7.05 1.70
C GLN A 145 -6.09 8.35 1.71
N LEU A 146 -5.31 8.61 2.77
CA LEU A 146 -4.46 9.80 2.86
C LEU A 146 -3.39 9.84 1.77
N PHE A 147 -2.81 8.70 1.43
CA PHE A 147 -1.87 8.58 0.32
C PHE A 147 -2.54 8.90 -1.02
N GLN A 148 -3.75 8.37 -1.23
CA GLN A 148 -4.52 8.65 -2.43
C GLN A 148 -4.86 10.14 -2.57
N GLU A 149 -5.33 10.77 -1.48
CA GLU A 149 -5.57 12.22 -1.44
C GLU A 149 -4.31 13.01 -1.79
N ARG A 150 -3.15 12.61 -1.25
CA ARG A 150 -1.86 13.24 -1.55
C ARG A 150 -1.48 13.10 -3.04
N GLY A 151 -1.70 11.94 -3.64
CA GLY A 151 -1.39 11.68 -5.05
C GLY A 151 -2.39 12.28 -6.05
N MET A 152 -3.62 12.59 -5.61
CA MET A 152 -4.65 13.25 -6.41
C MET A 152 -4.66 14.77 -6.30
N LEU A 153 -3.79 15.38 -5.47
CA LEU A 153 -3.62 16.83 -5.46
C LEU A 153 -3.17 17.27 -6.86
N PRO A 154 -3.91 18.18 -7.54
CA PRO A 154 -3.42 18.74 -8.78
C PRO A 154 -2.08 19.40 -8.48
N THR A 155 -1.05 19.07 -9.26
CA THR A 155 0.14 19.91 -9.34
C THR A 155 -0.36 21.31 -9.67
N SER A 156 -0.37 22.18 -8.67
CA SER A 156 -0.68 23.59 -8.85
C SER A 156 0.23 24.08 -9.97
N ASN A 157 -0.38 24.39 -11.12
CA ASN A 157 0.32 24.92 -12.28
C ASN A 157 1.07 26.18 -11.85
N SER A 158 2.39 26.06 -11.71
CA SER A 158 3.30 27.19 -11.70
C SER A 158 3.47 27.67 -13.14
N HIS A 159 2.63 28.60 -13.56
CA HIS A 159 2.90 29.51 -14.68
C HIS A 159 3.00 30.93 -14.15
#